data_AF-A0A7J2S7Z0-F1
#
_entry.id   AF-A0A7J2S7Z0-F1
#
_cell.length_a   1.000
_cell.length_b   1.000
_cell.length_c   1.000
_cell.angle_alpha   90.00
_cell.angle_beta   90.00
_cell.angle_gamma   90.00
#
_symmetry.space_group_name_H-M   'P 1'
#
loop_
_entity.id
_entity.type
_entity.pdbx_description
1 polymer ?
#
loop_
_entity_poly.entity_id
_entity_poly.type
_entity_poly.pdbx_seq_one_letter_code
_entity_poly.pdbx_strand_id
1 'polypeptide(L)'
;GALGYTVGKLVKNKIPFFRGIPDNVDTDQLKSLGAAMAASGAVALYHVENVTPDADKVNKNGLEKITITDEDLKETYEKLNTGENPDIIIIGCPHASIREIRRIADKLQGKKVRKPLWICTSRVVRDLAEKIGLLDVIEKAGANIVADTCMVVAPIEKMGYKTTAVNSGKAANYLPGFCKQNVVFQNIDELVRRAIQ
;
A
#
# COMPACT_ATOMS: atom_id res chain seq x y z
N GLY A 1 4.86 3.49 0.97
CA GLY A 1 4.96 2.73 -0.30
C GLY A 1 6.28 3.00 -1.01
N ALA A 2 6.33 4.06 -1.85
CA ALA A 2 7.50 4.36 -2.70
C ALA A 2 8.83 4.39 -1.93
N LEU A 3 8.93 5.19 -0.87
CA LEU A 3 10.12 5.26 -0.02
C LEU A 3 10.63 3.88 0.44
N GLY A 4 9.71 3.00 0.85
CA GLY A 4 10.09 1.66 1.28
C GLY A 4 10.59 0.78 0.14
N TYR A 5 10.00 0.92 -1.05
CA TYR A 5 10.51 0.22 -2.23
C TYR A 5 11.94 0.71 -2.58
N THR A 6 12.16 2.02 -2.62
CA THR A 6 13.46 2.63 -2.90
C THR A 6 14.53 2.13 -1.92
N VAL A 7 14.25 2.25 -0.62
CA VAL A 7 15.19 1.86 0.43
C VAL A 7 15.44 0.36 0.41
N GLY A 8 14.40 -0.47 0.25
CA GLY A 8 14.57 -1.92 0.18
C GLY A 8 15.49 -2.34 -0.96
N LYS A 9 15.39 -1.71 -2.14
CA LYS A 9 16.31 -1.95 -3.27
C LYS A 9 17.77 -1.62 -2.91
N LEU A 10 18.01 -0.55 -2.17
CA LEU A 10 19.34 -0.06 -1.82
C LEU A 10 19.97 -0.90 -0.72
N VAL A 11 19.24 -1.14 0.38
CA VAL A 11 19.79 -1.76 1.59
C VAL A 11 19.70 -3.29 1.58
N LYS A 12 18.91 -3.86 0.67
CA LYS A 12 18.67 -5.31 0.57
C LYS A 12 18.20 -5.86 1.92
N ASN A 13 18.89 -6.85 2.47
CA ASN A 13 18.53 -7.51 3.73
C ASN A 13 19.14 -6.84 4.98
N LYS A 14 19.77 -5.66 4.85
CA LYS A 14 20.25 -4.88 6.00
C LYS A 14 19.07 -4.25 6.76
N ILE A 15 19.32 -3.82 8.00
CA ILE A 15 18.35 -3.13 8.87
C ILE A 15 18.62 -1.62 8.80
N PRO A 16 17.80 -0.82 8.08
CA PRO A 16 18.01 0.62 8.00
C PRO A 16 17.52 1.36 9.25
N PHE A 17 18.25 2.43 9.59
CA PHE A 17 17.83 3.44 10.56
C PHE A 17 17.47 4.73 9.81
N PHE A 18 16.22 5.17 9.94
CA PHE A 18 15.70 6.34 9.25
C PHE A 18 15.84 7.61 10.09
N ARG A 19 16.28 8.70 9.45
CA ARG A 19 16.19 10.08 9.95
C ARG A 19 15.35 10.92 8.98
N GLY A 20 14.66 11.93 9.50
CA GLY A 20 13.87 12.88 8.71
C GLY A 20 12.45 12.41 8.35
N ILE A 21 12.02 11.23 8.83
CA ILE A 21 10.60 10.88 8.83
C ILE A 21 9.91 11.70 9.93
N PRO A 22 8.77 12.37 9.65
CA PRO A 22 8.06 13.14 10.67
C PRO A 22 7.61 12.31 11.87
N ASP A 23 7.67 12.89 13.07
CA ASP A 23 7.31 12.18 14.31
C ASP A 23 5.80 11.84 14.40
N ASN A 24 4.95 12.48 13.58
CA ASN A 24 3.50 12.28 13.56
C ASN A 24 3.04 11.20 12.57
N VAL A 25 3.96 10.39 12.03
CA VAL A 25 3.57 9.28 11.13
C VAL A 25 2.70 8.25 11.83
N ASP A 26 1.69 7.78 11.12
CA ASP A 26 0.77 6.76 11.64
C ASP A 26 1.25 5.34 11.34
N THR A 27 0.63 4.37 12.01
CA THR A 27 0.98 2.95 11.86
C THR A 27 0.67 2.41 10.46
N ASP A 28 -0.24 3.00 9.69
CA ASP A 28 -0.55 2.57 8.32
C ASP A 28 0.52 3.03 7.33
N GLN A 29 1.08 4.23 7.54
CA GLN A 29 2.24 4.74 6.81
C GLN A 29 3.49 3.88 7.09
N LEU A 30 3.78 3.59 8.37
CA LEU A 30 4.88 2.71 8.78
C LEU A 30 4.71 1.27 8.27
N LYS A 31 3.47 0.73 8.32
CA LYS A 31 3.12 -0.57 7.71
C LYS A 31 3.41 -0.58 6.21
N SER A 32 3.01 0.48 5.49
CA SER A 32 3.26 0.62 4.05
C SER A 32 4.77 0.74 3.72
N LEU A 33 5.53 1.45 4.56
CA LEU A 33 6.99 1.58 4.45
C LEU A 33 7.66 0.20 4.59
N GLY A 34 7.43 -0.49 5.71
CA GLY A 34 8.02 -1.79 6.00
C GLY A 34 7.67 -2.85 4.97
N ALA A 35 6.40 -2.94 4.58
CA ALA A 35 5.96 -3.94 3.61
C ALA A 35 6.60 -3.78 2.22
N ALA A 36 6.78 -2.54 1.77
CA ALA A 36 7.44 -2.27 0.49
C ALA A 36 8.96 -2.58 0.55
N MET A 37 9.62 -2.29 1.68
CA MET A 37 11.02 -2.68 1.90
C MET A 37 11.20 -4.20 1.92
N ALA A 38 10.32 -4.92 2.64
CA ALA A 38 10.35 -6.37 2.67
C ALA A 38 10.16 -6.96 1.26
N ALA A 39 9.26 -6.39 0.45
CA ALA A 39 8.99 -6.87 -0.89
C ALA A 39 10.13 -6.66 -1.89
N SER A 40 10.82 -5.53 -1.79
CA SER A 40 11.85 -5.10 -2.74
C SER A 40 13.28 -5.47 -2.34
N GLY A 41 13.53 -5.66 -1.03
CA GLY A 41 14.85 -5.86 -0.45
C GLY A 41 14.99 -7.04 0.50
N ALA A 42 13.90 -7.67 0.94
CA ALA A 42 13.91 -8.63 2.06
C ALA A 42 14.39 -8.00 3.40
N VAL A 43 14.12 -6.71 3.60
CA VAL A 43 14.34 -6.02 4.88
C VAL A 43 13.38 -6.61 5.93
N ALA A 44 13.93 -7.19 6.99
CA ALA A 44 13.16 -7.80 8.07
C ALA A 44 12.67 -6.80 9.12
N LEU A 45 13.46 -5.75 9.37
CA LEU A 45 13.23 -4.75 10.41
C LEU A 45 13.81 -3.41 9.97
N TYR A 46 13.29 -2.32 10.52
CA TYR A 46 13.84 -0.98 10.39
C TYR A 46 13.57 -0.19 11.67
N HIS A 47 14.33 0.88 11.87
CA HIS A 47 14.12 1.82 12.97
C HIS A 47 13.89 3.22 12.42
N VAL A 48 13.09 4.02 13.12
CA VAL A 48 12.80 5.40 12.77
C VAL A 48 13.07 6.26 14.00
N GLU A 49 13.95 7.26 13.84
CA GLU A 49 14.29 8.22 14.88
C GLU A 49 13.01 8.83 15.50
N ASN A 50 12.95 8.88 16.84
CA ASN A 50 11.81 9.37 17.64
C ASN A 50 10.46 8.65 17.48
N VAL A 51 10.37 7.62 16.63
CA VAL A 51 9.10 6.94 16.33
C VAL A 51 9.12 5.47 16.78
N THR A 52 10.17 4.72 16.47
CA THR A 52 10.26 3.31 16.91
C THR A 52 10.76 3.23 18.34
N PRO A 53 10.16 2.38 19.22
CA PRO A 53 10.48 2.34 20.66
C PRO A 53 11.95 2.07 21.01
N ASP A 54 12.70 1.45 20.11
CA ASP A 54 14.10 1.04 20.29
C ASP A 54 15.09 1.92 19.51
N ALA A 55 14.65 3.01 18.89
CA ALA A 55 15.49 3.88 18.07
C ALA A 55 16.76 4.38 18.81
N ASP A 56 16.64 4.72 20.09
CA ASP A 56 17.76 5.21 20.89
C ASP A 56 18.78 4.13 21.26
N LYS A 57 18.39 2.86 21.16
CA LYS A 57 19.26 1.71 21.47
C LYS A 57 20.09 1.27 20.27
N VAL A 58 19.79 1.78 19.08
CA VAL A 58 20.51 1.43 17.85
C VAL A 58 21.89 2.08 17.87
N ASN A 59 22.95 1.27 17.69
CA ASN A 59 24.29 1.77 17.50
C ASN A 59 24.41 2.44 16.11
N LYS A 60 24.62 3.76 16.12
CA LYS A 60 24.69 4.60 14.92
C LYS A 60 26.12 4.84 14.41
N ASN A 61 27.13 4.33 15.11
CA ASN A 61 28.52 4.60 14.79
C ASN A 61 28.96 3.83 13.54
N GLY A 62 29.57 4.53 12.58
CA GLY A 62 30.10 3.93 11.36
C GLY A 62 29.05 3.43 10.37
N LEU A 63 27.77 3.80 10.55
CA LEU A 63 26.72 3.43 9.59
C LEU A 63 26.93 4.15 8.26
N GLU A 64 26.75 3.40 7.18
CA GLU A 64 26.60 3.92 5.82
C GLU A 64 25.44 4.93 5.79
N LYS A 65 25.67 6.10 5.19
CA LYS A 65 24.65 7.15 5.07
C LYS A 65 24.17 7.22 3.64
N ILE A 66 22.87 7.06 3.46
CA ILE A 66 22.19 7.15 2.18
C ILE A 66 21.13 8.25 2.32
N THR A 67 21.19 9.25 1.44
CA THR A 67 20.17 10.29 1.35
C THR A 67 19.15 9.87 0.30
N ILE A 68 17.87 9.85 0.67
CA ILE A 68 16.76 9.66 -0.29
C ILE A 68 16.19 11.03 -0.62
N THR A 69 16.08 11.30 -1.92
CA THR A 69 15.59 12.57 -2.49
C THR A 69 14.20 12.38 -3.10
N ASP A 70 13.55 13.50 -3.43
CA ASP A 70 12.27 13.48 -4.15
C ASP A 70 12.41 12.88 -5.57
N GLU A 71 13.58 13.02 -6.21
CA GLU A 71 13.84 12.41 -7.51
C GLU A 71 13.86 10.88 -7.39
N ASP A 72 14.48 10.31 -6.34
CA ASP A 72 14.46 8.86 -6.10
C ASP A 72 13.02 8.32 -5.95
N LEU A 73 12.14 9.10 -5.32
CA LEU A 73 10.73 8.75 -5.18
C LEU A 73 10.00 8.84 -6.52
N LYS A 74 10.28 9.88 -7.32
CA LYS A 74 9.70 10.06 -8.65
C LYS A 74 10.10 8.92 -9.59
N GLU A 75 11.38 8.58 -9.67
CA GLU A 75 11.88 7.42 -10.43
C GLU A 75 11.21 6.12 -9.96
N THR A 76 10.98 5.98 -8.65
CA THR A 76 10.27 4.82 -8.10
C THR A 76 8.82 4.76 -8.57
N TYR A 77 8.11 5.89 -8.60
CA TYR A 77 6.74 5.93 -9.15
C TYR A 77 6.72 5.62 -10.64
N GLU A 78 7.64 6.19 -11.43
CA GLU A 78 7.77 5.91 -12.87
C GLU A 78 8.03 4.42 -13.12
N LYS A 79 8.92 3.81 -12.34
CA LYS A 79 9.26 2.38 -12.46
C LYS A 79 8.11 1.45 -12.06
N LEU A 80 7.36 1.80 -11.02
CA LEU A 80 6.27 0.96 -10.50
C LEU A 80 4.95 1.14 -11.25
N ASN A 81 4.80 2.24 -12.01
CA ASN A 81 3.67 2.43 -12.91
C ASN A 81 4.01 1.82 -14.27
N THR A 82 3.54 0.60 -14.52
CA THR A 82 3.79 -0.13 -15.78
C THR A 82 2.61 -0.12 -16.74
N GLY A 83 1.51 0.57 -16.39
CA GLY A 83 0.38 0.75 -17.28
C GLY A 83 -0.46 1.97 -16.93
N GLU A 84 -1.53 2.13 -17.70
CA GLU A 84 -2.50 3.20 -17.57
C GLU A 84 -3.92 2.61 -17.62
N ASN A 85 -4.93 3.41 -17.26
CA ASN A 85 -6.34 3.04 -17.38
C ASN A 85 -6.67 1.68 -16.73
N PRO A 86 -6.64 1.58 -15.39
CA PRO A 86 -6.78 0.30 -14.71
C PRO A 86 -8.16 -0.33 -14.94
N ASP A 87 -8.19 -1.66 -15.08
CA ASP A 87 -9.43 -2.45 -15.20
C ASP A 87 -10.09 -2.65 -13.84
N ILE A 88 -9.26 -2.74 -12.79
CA ILE A 88 -9.66 -2.94 -11.40
C ILE A 88 -8.76 -2.12 -10.47
N ILE A 89 -9.34 -1.67 -9.35
CA ILE A 89 -8.63 -0.99 -8.29
C ILE A 89 -8.66 -1.90 -7.06
N ILE A 90 -7.49 -2.23 -6.51
CA ILE A 90 -7.39 -3.06 -5.32
C ILE A 90 -6.51 -2.38 -4.27
N ILE A 91 -7.10 -2.14 -3.10
CA ILE A 91 -6.44 -1.51 -1.96
C ILE A 91 -6.24 -2.56 -0.86
N GLY A 92 -5.13 -2.50 -0.14
CA GLY A 92 -4.88 -3.37 1.01
C GLY A 92 -3.87 -4.50 0.76
N CYS A 93 -2.62 -4.15 0.44
CA CYS A 93 -1.49 -5.08 0.46
C CYS A 93 -0.23 -4.39 1.03
N PRO A 94 -0.06 -4.27 2.37
CA PRO A 94 -0.73 -5.06 3.41
C PRO A 94 -2.19 -4.73 3.61
N HIS A 95 -2.93 -5.65 4.21
CA HIS A 95 -4.36 -5.52 4.49
C HIS A 95 -4.74 -4.15 5.04
N ALA A 96 -5.82 -3.61 4.49
CA ALA A 96 -6.34 -2.31 4.84
C ALA A 96 -6.77 -2.30 6.31
N SER A 97 -6.35 -1.26 7.05
CA SER A 97 -6.82 -1.04 8.42
C SER A 97 -8.25 -0.50 8.42
N ILE A 98 -8.89 -0.50 9.60
CA ILE A 98 -10.20 0.13 9.75
C ILE A 98 -10.16 1.64 9.44
N ARG A 99 -9.01 2.31 9.65
CA ARG A 99 -8.84 3.74 9.32
C ARG A 99 -8.78 3.96 7.81
N GLU A 100 -8.05 3.10 7.09
CA GLU A 100 -8.02 3.14 5.62
C GLU A 100 -9.41 2.86 5.04
N ILE A 101 -10.14 1.86 5.57
CA ILE A 101 -11.52 1.55 5.16
C ILE A 101 -12.44 2.75 5.39
N ARG A 102 -12.37 3.39 6.57
CA ARG A 102 -13.16 4.59 6.87
C ARG A 102 -12.88 5.72 5.89
N ARG A 103 -11.60 6.02 5.63
CA ARG A 103 -11.20 7.05 4.65
C ARG A 103 -11.78 6.78 3.26
N ILE A 104 -11.83 5.52 2.84
CA ILE A 104 -12.44 5.13 1.56
C ILE A 104 -13.96 5.31 1.61
N ALA A 105 -14.62 4.81 2.66
CA ALA A 105 -16.06 4.95 2.86
C ALA A 105 -16.51 6.42 2.85
N ASP A 106 -15.82 7.31 3.58
CA ASP A 106 -16.12 8.75 3.63
C ASP A 106 -16.10 9.39 2.23
N LYS A 107 -15.19 8.93 1.36
CA LYS A 107 -15.06 9.44 -0.01
C LYS A 107 -16.08 8.85 -0.97
N LEU A 108 -16.56 7.64 -0.68
CA LEU A 108 -17.58 6.93 -1.45
C LEU A 108 -19.02 7.26 -1.02
N GLN A 109 -19.20 7.92 0.13
CA GLN A 109 -20.52 8.31 0.65
C GLN A 109 -21.36 9.02 -0.43
N GLY A 110 -22.53 8.44 -0.74
CA GLY A 110 -23.46 8.98 -1.73
C GLY A 110 -23.01 8.88 -3.20
N LYS A 111 -21.94 8.14 -3.50
CA LYS A 111 -21.38 7.97 -4.84
C LYS A 111 -21.47 6.52 -5.30
N LYS A 112 -21.22 6.28 -6.59
CA LYS A 112 -21.12 4.94 -7.19
C LYS A 112 -19.77 4.79 -7.88
N VAL A 113 -19.12 3.65 -7.68
CA VAL A 113 -17.92 3.30 -8.44
C VAL A 113 -18.33 2.83 -9.84
N ARG A 114 -17.57 3.24 -10.85
CA ARG A 114 -17.68 2.84 -12.25
C ARG A 114 -16.71 1.73 -12.61
N LYS A 115 -15.68 1.53 -11.79
CA LYS A 115 -14.71 0.44 -11.91
C LYS A 115 -14.77 -0.47 -10.68
N PRO A 116 -14.51 -1.78 -10.82
CA PRO A 116 -14.38 -2.67 -9.68
C PRO A 116 -13.37 -2.13 -8.66
N LEU A 117 -13.81 -1.95 -7.42
CA LEU A 117 -12.99 -1.52 -6.30
C LEU A 117 -13.03 -2.57 -5.21
N TRP A 118 -11.89 -3.15 -4.90
CA TRP A 118 -11.72 -4.15 -3.86
C TRP A 118 -10.85 -3.60 -2.73
N ILE A 119 -11.26 -3.89 -1.50
CA ILE A 119 -10.54 -3.51 -0.29
C ILE A 119 -10.20 -4.79 0.46
N CYS A 120 -8.98 -5.27 0.29
CA CYS A 120 -8.49 -6.48 0.94
C CYS A 120 -8.16 -6.20 2.41
N THR A 121 -8.76 -6.96 3.33
CA THR A 121 -8.54 -6.83 4.77
C THR A 121 -8.64 -8.17 5.50
N SER A 122 -8.51 -8.17 6.82
CA SER A 122 -8.73 -9.34 7.67
C SER A 122 -10.22 -9.51 8.01
N ARG A 123 -10.64 -10.75 8.28
CA ARG A 123 -11.98 -11.06 8.81
C ARG A 123 -12.39 -10.13 9.97
N VAL A 124 -11.53 -9.98 10.97
CA VAL A 124 -11.79 -9.14 12.17
C VAL A 124 -12.06 -7.67 11.80
N VAL A 125 -11.29 -7.12 10.85
CA VAL A 125 -11.45 -5.72 10.43
C VAL A 125 -12.71 -5.55 9.57
N ARG A 126 -13.06 -6.54 8.74
CA ARG A 126 -14.33 -6.55 7.99
C ARG A 126 -15.53 -6.57 8.94
N ASP A 127 -15.53 -7.47 9.93
CA ASP A 127 -16.62 -7.56 10.92
C ASP A 127 -16.75 -6.27 11.74
N LEU A 128 -15.62 -5.63 12.07
CA LEU A 128 -15.62 -4.31 12.69
C LEU A 128 -16.26 -3.28 11.74
N ALA A 129 -15.84 -3.23 10.48
CA ALA A 129 -16.37 -2.30 9.48
C ALA A 129 -17.88 -2.44 9.28
N GLU A 130 -18.40 -3.67 9.33
CA GLU A 130 -19.85 -3.95 9.33
C GLU A 130 -20.53 -3.36 10.57
N LYS A 131 -20.03 -3.68 11.77
CA LYS A 131 -20.61 -3.20 13.05
C LYS A 131 -20.70 -1.68 13.15
N ILE A 132 -19.79 -0.95 12.51
CA ILE A 132 -19.78 0.52 12.51
C ILE A 132 -20.35 1.13 11.21
N GLY A 133 -21.02 0.34 10.37
CA GLY A 133 -21.76 0.79 9.19
C GLY A 133 -20.91 1.19 7.98
N LEU A 134 -19.60 0.93 7.98
CA LEU A 134 -18.73 1.24 6.85
C LEU A 134 -18.90 0.25 5.69
N LEU A 135 -19.22 -1.02 6.00
CA LEU A 135 -19.48 -2.03 4.98
C LEU A 135 -20.64 -1.60 4.08
N ASP A 136 -21.76 -1.19 4.68
CA ASP A 136 -22.94 -0.68 3.97
C ASP A 136 -22.61 0.47 3.03
N VAL A 137 -21.77 1.43 3.47
CA VAL A 137 -21.38 2.58 2.65
C VAL A 137 -20.59 2.10 1.42
N ILE A 138 -19.64 1.18 1.62
CA ILE A 138 -18.78 0.65 0.57
C ILE A 138 -19.59 -0.18 -0.43
N GLU A 139 -20.46 -1.06 0.04
CA GLU A 139 -21.30 -1.90 -0.82
C GLU A 139 -22.38 -1.09 -1.56
N LYS A 140 -22.99 -0.09 -0.89
CA LYS A 140 -23.90 0.86 -1.56
C LYS A 140 -23.19 1.64 -2.64
N ALA A 141 -21.89 1.91 -2.51
CA ALA A 141 -21.12 2.52 -3.59
C ALA A 141 -20.79 1.54 -4.73
N GLY A 142 -20.98 0.23 -4.57
CA GLY A 142 -20.64 -0.80 -5.54
C GLY A 142 -19.21 -1.35 -5.40
N ALA A 143 -18.52 -1.01 -4.31
CA ALA A 143 -17.21 -1.54 -3.97
C ALA A 143 -17.32 -2.73 -3.01
N ASN A 144 -16.25 -3.53 -2.86
CA ASN A 144 -16.25 -4.75 -2.07
C ASN A 144 -15.16 -4.74 -1.00
N ILE A 145 -15.50 -5.13 0.23
CA ILE A 145 -14.50 -5.50 1.25
C ILE A 145 -14.26 -7.01 1.17
N VAL A 146 -13.04 -7.39 0.84
CA VAL A 146 -12.65 -8.79 0.64
C VAL A 146 -11.78 -9.26 1.80
N ALA A 147 -12.28 -10.20 2.61
CA ALA A 147 -11.57 -10.72 3.77
C ALA A 147 -10.63 -11.89 3.41
N ASP A 148 -9.48 -11.95 4.11
CA ASP A 148 -8.52 -13.08 4.17
C ASP A 148 -7.99 -13.57 2.83
N THR A 149 -7.94 -12.67 1.85
CA THR A 149 -7.20 -12.86 0.62
C THR A 149 -6.34 -11.64 0.34
N CYS A 150 -5.35 -11.81 -0.52
CA CYS A 150 -4.47 -10.76 -0.99
C CYS A 150 -4.53 -10.72 -2.51
N MET A 151 -4.53 -9.52 -3.09
CA MET A 151 -4.49 -9.31 -4.54
C MET A 151 -3.34 -10.04 -5.26
N VAL A 152 -2.23 -10.29 -4.56
CA VAL A 152 -1.04 -10.97 -5.12
C VAL A 152 -1.25 -12.49 -5.27
N VAL A 153 -2.19 -13.09 -4.53
CA VAL A 153 -2.49 -14.54 -4.60
C VAL A 153 -3.86 -14.82 -5.16
N ALA A 154 -4.71 -13.81 -5.29
CA ALA A 154 -5.96 -13.90 -6.03
C ALA A 154 -5.65 -14.07 -7.53
N PRO A 155 -6.36 -14.95 -8.26
CA PRO A 155 -6.10 -15.20 -9.68
C PRO A 155 -6.73 -14.09 -10.56
N ILE A 156 -6.39 -12.84 -10.29
CA ILE A 156 -6.95 -11.63 -10.94
C ILE A 156 -6.75 -11.66 -12.46
N GLU A 157 -5.68 -12.28 -12.93
CA GLU A 157 -5.40 -12.48 -14.36
C GLU A 157 -6.37 -13.46 -15.02
N LYS A 158 -6.86 -14.45 -14.26
CA LYS A 158 -7.89 -15.40 -14.73
C LYS A 158 -9.29 -14.80 -14.67
N MET A 159 -9.46 -13.70 -13.93
CA MET A 159 -10.69 -12.92 -13.87
C MET A 159 -10.83 -11.96 -15.06
N GLY A 160 -9.83 -11.90 -15.96
CA GLY A 160 -9.85 -11.08 -17.15
C GLY A 160 -9.24 -9.68 -16.98
N TYR A 161 -8.73 -9.35 -15.79
CA TYR A 161 -8.05 -8.07 -15.55
C TYR A 161 -6.60 -8.12 -16.06
N LYS A 162 -6.15 -7.05 -16.69
CA LYS A 162 -4.78 -6.88 -17.21
C LYS A 162 -4.03 -5.77 -16.49
N THR A 163 -4.72 -4.69 -16.13
CA THR A 163 -4.13 -3.55 -15.42
C THR A 163 -4.81 -3.36 -14.07
N THR A 164 -4.04 -3.43 -12.99
CA THR A 164 -4.52 -3.26 -11.61
C THR A 164 -3.96 -1.98 -11.01
N ALA A 165 -4.82 -1.14 -10.44
CA ALA A 165 -4.38 0.01 -9.65
C ALA A 165 -4.28 -0.31 -8.16
N VAL A 166 -3.21 0.14 -7.51
CA VAL A 166 -2.88 -0.19 -6.11
C VAL A 166 -2.31 0.99 -5.35
N ASN A 167 -2.48 0.99 -4.02
CA ASN A 167 -1.90 1.98 -3.11
C ASN A 167 -0.59 1.54 -2.45
N SER A 168 -0.02 0.43 -2.91
CA SER A 168 1.09 -0.23 -2.23
C SER A 168 2.26 -0.52 -3.14
N GLY A 169 3.45 -0.12 -2.69
CA GLY A 169 4.71 -0.51 -3.33
C GLY A 169 4.98 -2.02 -3.26
N LYS A 170 4.46 -2.73 -2.24
CA LYS A 170 4.53 -4.20 -2.16
C LYS A 170 3.72 -4.85 -3.26
N ALA A 171 2.48 -4.40 -3.45
CA ALA A 171 1.63 -4.91 -4.53
C ALA A 171 2.22 -4.55 -5.90
N ALA A 172 2.64 -3.30 -6.08
CA ALA A 172 3.21 -2.84 -7.33
C ALA A 172 4.48 -3.63 -7.74
N ASN A 173 5.29 -4.07 -6.76
CA ASN A 173 6.44 -4.93 -7.00
C ASN A 173 6.05 -6.37 -7.42
N TYR A 174 4.99 -6.93 -6.82
CA TYR A 174 4.66 -8.35 -6.97
C TYR A 174 3.68 -8.67 -8.10
N LEU A 175 2.71 -7.78 -8.35
CA LEU A 175 1.66 -8.00 -9.33
C LEU A 175 2.19 -8.27 -10.76
N PRO A 176 3.24 -7.59 -11.26
CA PRO A 176 3.79 -7.89 -12.58
C PRO A 176 4.39 -9.30 -12.66
N GLY A 177 5.05 -9.77 -11.60
CA GLY A 177 5.73 -11.06 -11.58
C GLY A 177 4.77 -12.24 -11.33
N PHE A 178 3.94 -12.14 -10.30
CA PHE A 178 3.05 -13.23 -9.88
C PHE A 178 1.76 -13.32 -10.69
N CYS A 179 1.19 -12.18 -11.04
CA CYS A 179 -0.15 -12.09 -11.67
C CYS A 179 -0.08 -11.56 -13.11
N LYS A 180 1.12 -11.28 -13.65
CA LYS A 180 1.31 -10.73 -15.01
C LYS A 180 0.48 -9.46 -15.28
N GLN A 181 0.29 -8.64 -14.25
CA GLN A 181 -0.49 -7.41 -14.35
C GLN A 181 0.39 -6.20 -14.70
N ASN A 182 -0.16 -5.30 -15.50
CA ASN A 182 0.29 -3.91 -15.50
C ASN A 182 -0.20 -3.22 -14.23
N VAL A 183 0.56 -2.24 -13.75
CA VAL A 183 0.29 -1.58 -12.46
C VAL A 183 0.09 -0.08 -12.64
N VAL A 184 -0.92 0.44 -11.96
CA VAL A 184 -1.07 1.88 -11.68
C VAL A 184 -0.88 2.09 -10.17
N PHE A 185 0.23 2.68 -9.76
CA PHE A 185 0.60 2.87 -8.36
C PHE A 185 0.38 4.33 -7.93
N GLN A 186 -0.63 4.56 -7.08
CA GLN A 186 -1.06 5.89 -6.65
C GLN A 186 -1.58 5.90 -5.21
N ASN A 187 -1.79 7.09 -4.62
CA ASN A 187 -2.36 7.19 -3.27
C ASN A 187 -3.87 6.85 -3.25
N ILE A 188 -4.40 6.53 -2.07
CA ILE A 188 -5.82 6.12 -1.89
C ILE A 188 -6.80 7.15 -2.47
N ASP A 189 -6.52 8.44 -2.34
CA ASP A 189 -7.45 9.49 -2.77
C ASP A 189 -7.61 9.51 -4.28
N GLU A 190 -6.49 9.40 -4.98
CA GLU A 190 -6.44 9.33 -6.43
C GLU A 190 -7.07 8.03 -6.96
N LEU A 191 -6.86 6.91 -6.28
CA LEU A 191 -7.49 5.64 -6.62
C LEU A 191 -9.02 5.70 -6.45
N VAL A 192 -9.50 6.25 -5.33
CA VAL A 192 -10.95 6.42 -5.12
C VAL A 192 -11.53 7.38 -6.15
N ARG A 193 -10.82 8.47 -6.50
CA ARG A 193 -11.23 9.38 -7.58
C ARG A 193 -11.40 8.63 -8.91
N ARG A 194 -10.43 7.78 -9.27
CA ARG A 194 -10.48 6.94 -10.49
C ARG A 194 -11.54 5.85 -10.44
N ALA A 195 -11.93 5.39 -9.25
CA ALA A 195 -13.00 4.41 -9.11
C ALA A 195 -14.37 5.02 -9.45
N ILE A 196 -14.57 6.31 -9.21
CA ILE A 196 -15.86 7.00 -9.34
C ILE A 196 -16.04 7.64 -10.73
N GLN A 197 -14.95 7.97 -11.42
CA GLN A 197 -14.93 8.54 -12.77
C GLN A 197 -15.11 7.48 -13.86
#